data_AF-A0A9P7HWM3-F1
#
_entry.id   AF-A0A9P7HWM3-F1
#
_cell.length_a   1.000
_cell.length_b   1.000
_cell.length_c   1.000
_cell.angle_alpha   90.00
_cell.angle_beta   90.00
_cell.angle_gamma   90.00
#
_symmetry.space_group_name_H-M   'P 1'
#
loop_
_entity.id
_entity.type
_entity.pdbx_description
1 polymer ?
#
loop_
_entity_poly.entity_id
_entity_poly.type
_entity_poly.pdbx_seq_one_letter_code
_entity_poly.pdbx_strand_id
1 'polypeptide(L)'
;MPDHASNGGDDDDAVSSDDGYSEEEDLLIIGIAAKTIESEENRKRPHFPTVFDRRDIVNPGGSVAAEEFGQRLLTGHERRFVEELRVTKDQFYQLADWISVNTSMKGSNRQSLHLKLMIFLYVIGQGCTQRAAAHHFSISQSSISRIMATALEAFADIHRTFVVQPEPTEVPHEPITKP
;
A
#
# COMPACT_ATOMS: atom_id res chain seq x y z
N MET A 1 -29.68 -20.37 -60.29
CA MET A 1 -30.95 -19.92 -59.67
C MET A 1 -31.86 -21.13 -59.60
N PRO A 2 -32.37 -21.54 -58.44
CA PRO A 2 -32.72 -20.75 -57.24
C PRO A 2 -31.61 -20.80 -56.17
N ASP A 3 -31.38 -19.88 -55.23
CA ASP A 3 -32.12 -18.89 -54.43
C ASP A 3 -32.99 -19.41 -53.26
N HIS A 4 -32.77 -18.79 -52.09
CA HIS A 4 -33.33 -18.92 -50.73
C HIS A 4 -32.51 -19.73 -49.70
N ALA A 5 -32.33 -19.31 -48.44
CA ALA A 5 -32.23 -18.04 -47.71
C ALA A 5 -32.08 -18.42 -46.21
N SER A 6 -31.32 -17.61 -45.43
CA SER A 6 -31.43 -17.41 -43.96
C SER A 6 -31.19 -18.63 -43.03
N ASN A 7 -30.77 -18.54 -41.77
CA ASN A 7 -30.30 -17.50 -40.83
C ASN A 7 -29.87 -18.26 -39.54
N GLY A 8 -29.03 -17.66 -38.70
CA GLY A 8 -28.68 -18.14 -37.35
C GLY A 8 -27.17 -18.34 -37.23
N GLY A 9 -26.37 -17.42 -36.67
CA GLY A 9 -26.67 -16.51 -35.57
C GLY A 9 -26.24 -17.20 -34.28
N ASP A 10 -24.98 -16.97 -33.89
CA ASP A 10 -24.53 -17.06 -32.51
C ASP A 10 -23.45 -15.99 -32.37
N ASP A 11 -23.89 -14.89 -31.76
CA ASP A 11 -23.13 -13.74 -31.35
C ASP A 11 -22.23 -14.14 -30.17
N ASP A 12 -20.91 -14.07 -30.37
CA ASP A 12 -19.98 -14.06 -29.24
C ASP A 12 -19.99 -12.63 -28.66
N ASP A 13 -20.75 -12.49 -27.57
CA ASP A 13 -20.88 -11.28 -26.77
C ASP A 13 -19.50 -10.73 -26.35
N ALA A 14 -19.10 -9.64 -27.00
CA ALA A 14 -18.10 -8.73 -26.47
C ALA A 14 -18.68 -8.08 -25.20
N VAL A 15 -18.21 -8.53 -24.04
CA VAL A 15 -18.47 -7.87 -22.76
C VAL A 15 -17.84 -6.48 -22.80
N SER A 16 -18.66 -5.49 -23.13
CA SER A 16 -18.40 -4.08 -22.92
C SER A 16 -18.45 -3.81 -21.41
N SER A 17 -17.31 -3.89 -20.74
CA SER A 17 -17.14 -3.25 -19.44
C SER A 17 -17.04 -1.76 -19.67
N ASP A 18 -18.20 -1.09 -19.60
CA ASP A 18 -18.32 0.35 -19.36
C ASP A 18 -18.08 0.56 -17.86
N ASP A 19 -16.83 0.49 -17.43
CA ASP A 19 -16.41 1.00 -16.15
C ASP A 19 -15.90 2.43 -16.35
N GLY A 20 -16.74 3.40 -15.98
CA GLY A 20 -16.49 4.83 -16.05
C GLY A 20 -15.35 5.31 -15.15
N TYR A 21 -14.16 4.73 -15.29
CA TYR A 21 -12.91 5.19 -14.74
C TYR A 21 -12.30 6.19 -15.71
N SER A 22 -12.48 7.48 -15.41
CA SER A 22 -11.82 8.55 -16.13
C SER A 22 -10.35 8.62 -15.70
N GLU A 23 -9.42 8.19 -16.56
CA GLU A 23 -7.97 8.37 -16.36
C GLU A 23 -7.60 9.83 -16.05
N GLU A 24 -8.46 10.78 -16.45
CA GLU A 24 -8.27 12.20 -16.19
C GLU A 24 -8.46 12.58 -14.71
N GLU A 25 -9.32 11.86 -13.98
CA GLU A 25 -9.52 12.10 -12.53
C GLU A 25 -8.31 11.62 -11.71
N ASP A 26 -7.69 10.50 -12.09
CA ASP A 26 -6.45 10.02 -11.47
C ASP A 26 -5.28 10.96 -11.74
N LEU A 27 -5.15 11.48 -12.96
CA LEU A 27 -4.13 12.47 -13.30
C LEU A 27 -4.33 13.78 -12.53
N LEU A 28 -5.58 14.14 -12.20
CA LEU A 28 -5.90 15.34 -11.44
C LEU A 28 -5.57 15.17 -9.95
N ILE A 29 -5.85 14.00 -9.37
CA ILE A 29 -5.47 13.67 -7.99
C ILE A 29 -3.94 13.59 -7.86
N ILE A 30 -3.26 12.95 -8.82
CA ILE A 30 -1.79 12.90 -8.88
C ILE A 30 -1.20 14.30 -9.08
N GLY A 31 -1.81 15.13 -9.93
CA GLY A 31 -1.39 16.50 -10.19
C GLY A 31 -1.52 17.42 -8.97
N ILE A 32 -2.62 17.32 -8.22
CA ILE A 32 -2.83 18.09 -6.97
C ILE A 32 -1.86 17.62 -5.87
N ALA A 33 -1.61 16.30 -5.76
CA ALA A 33 -0.62 15.76 -4.85
C ALA A 33 0.79 16.25 -5.21
N ALA A 34 1.17 16.21 -6.48
CA ALA A 34 2.47 16.68 -6.97
C ALA A 34 2.68 18.18 -6.71
N LYS A 35 1.66 19.01 -6.96
CA LYS A 35 1.75 20.46 -6.73
C LYS A 35 1.83 20.85 -5.25
N THR A 36 1.23 20.03 -4.37
CA THR A 36 1.36 20.20 -2.92
C THR A 36 2.79 19.86 -2.48
N ILE A 37 3.39 18.82 -3.07
CA ILE A 37 4.77 18.37 -2.82
C ILE A 37 5.79 19.39 -3.36
N GLU A 38 5.58 20.00 -4.53
CA GLU A 38 6.45 21.04 -5.09
C GLU A 38 6.47 22.32 -4.24
N SER A 39 5.37 22.65 -3.54
CA SER A 39 5.35 23.81 -2.63
C SER A 39 6.16 23.60 -1.33
N GLU A 40 6.52 22.35 -1.01
CA GLU A 40 7.33 21.97 0.14
C GLU A 40 8.82 21.69 -0.22
N GLU A 41 9.18 21.73 -1.51
CA GLU A 41 10.48 21.30 -2.07
C GLU A 41 11.69 22.20 -1.74
N ASN A 42 11.62 23.02 -0.67
CA ASN A 42 12.75 23.82 -0.19
C ASN A 42 13.19 23.50 1.26
N ARG A 43 12.68 22.44 1.87
CA ARG A 43 13.19 21.94 3.16
C ARG A 43 13.93 20.62 2.98
N LYS A 44 15.25 20.76 2.76
CA LYS A 44 16.33 19.79 3.06
C LYS A 44 15.95 18.31 2.85
N ARG A 45 16.47 17.72 1.75
CA ARG A 45 16.49 16.26 1.53
C ARG A 45 16.74 15.53 2.85
N PRO A 46 15.78 14.73 3.36
CA PRO A 46 15.97 14.03 4.62
C PRO A 46 17.19 13.12 4.48
N HIS A 47 18.15 13.27 5.38
CA HIS A 47 19.27 12.35 5.49
C HIS A 47 18.74 11.06 6.13
N PHE A 48 18.41 10.08 5.31
CA PHE A 48 17.89 8.80 5.79
C PHE A 48 19.02 7.97 6.42
N PRO A 49 18.87 7.47 7.66
CA PRO A 49 19.81 6.54 8.24
C PRO A 49 19.90 5.30 7.36
N THR A 50 21.07 5.06 6.76
CA THR A 50 21.33 3.91 5.88
C THR A 50 21.45 2.59 6.65
N VAL A 51 21.41 2.65 7.99
CA VAL A 51 21.73 1.53 8.88
C VAL A 51 20.61 1.36 9.88
N PHE A 52 19.99 0.18 9.84
CA PHE A 52 18.99 -0.28 10.80
C PHE A 52 19.50 -0.12 12.23
N ASP A 53 18.58 0.20 13.14
CA ASP A 53 18.75 -0.10 14.56
C ASP A 53 18.74 -1.62 14.74
N ARG A 54 19.87 -2.26 14.41
CA ARG A 54 20.16 -3.68 14.60
C ARG A 54 20.30 -3.96 16.10
N ARG A 55 19.24 -3.78 16.89
CA ARG A 55 19.21 -4.40 18.22
C ARG A 55 19.06 -5.90 18.01
N ASP A 56 20.22 -6.51 17.83
CA ASP A 56 20.59 -7.92 17.88
C ASP A 56 19.44 -8.90 17.64
N ILE A 57 19.27 -9.28 16.37
CA ILE A 57 18.44 -10.43 16.01
C ILE A 57 19.13 -11.68 16.58
N VAL A 58 18.65 -12.16 17.74
CA VAL A 58 19.32 -13.20 18.53
C VAL A 58 19.18 -14.61 17.91
N ASN A 59 18.42 -14.79 16.81
CA ASN A 59 18.16 -16.11 16.24
C ASN A 59 18.23 -16.16 14.68
N PRO A 60 19.12 -16.99 14.10
CA PRO A 60 19.47 -16.98 12.67
C PRO A 60 18.49 -17.72 11.74
N GLY A 61 17.26 -18.02 12.18
CA GLY A 61 16.27 -18.69 11.33
C GLY A 61 15.72 -17.80 10.20
N GLY A 62 14.55 -18.14 9.65
CA GLY A 62 13.89 -17.38 8.57
C GLY A 62 13.72 -15.87 8.82
N SER A 63 13.80 -15.41 10.07
CA SER A 63 13.88 -13.99 10.42
C SER A 63 15.09 -13.27 9.82
N VAL A 64 16.27 -13.89 9.77
CA VAL A 64 17.47 -13.25 9.22
C VAL A 64 17.37 -13.11 7.70
N ALA A 65 16.92 -14.15 7.00
CA ALA A 65 16.69 -14.09 5.56
C ALA A 65 15.67 -13.00 5.19
N ALA A 66 14.62 -12.83 6.01
CA ALA A 66 13.62 -11.80 5.84
C ALA A 66 14.19 -10.39 6.04
N GLU A 67 15.04 -10.20 7.05
CA GLU A 67 15.71 -8.93 7.32
C GLU A 67 16.73 -8.58 6.23
N GLU A 68 17.50 -9.56 5.76
CA GLU A 68 18.39 -9.37 4.60
C GLU A 68 17.60 -9.02 3.34
N PHE A 69 16.44 -9.65 3.14
CA PHE A 69 15.54 -9.30 2.04
C PHE A 69 15.02 -7.86 2.19
N GLY A 70 14.51 -7.48 3.36
CA GLY A 70 14.05 -6.12 3.64
C GLY A 70 15.15 -5.07 3.45
N GLN A 71 16.36 -5.36 3.93
CA GLN A 71 17.54 -4.52 3.73
C GLN A 71 17.85 -4.33 2.24
N ARG A 72 17.82 -5.40 1.44
CA ARG A 72 18.03 -5.31 -0.02
C ARG A 72 16.95 -4.49 -0.71
N LEU A 73 15.71 -4.56 -0.25
CA LEU A 73 14.62 -3.76 -0.80
C LEU A 73 14.85 -2.26 -0.50
N LEU A 74 15.29 -1.91 0.72
CA LEU A 74 15.61 -0.53 1.11
C LEU A 74 16.84 0.03 0.40
N THR A 75 17.89 -0.77 0.21
CA THR A 75 19.13 -0.32 -0.46
C THR A 75 19.07 -0.45 -1.98
N GLY A 76 18.08 -1.17 -2.50
CA GLY A 76 17.86 -1.36 -3.93
C GLY A 76 17.28 -0.15 -4.65
N HIS A 77 16.92 -0.33 -5.91
CA HIS A 77 16.36 0.74 -6.74
C HIS A 77 14.98 1.20 -6.22
N GLU A 78 14.73 2.51 -6.20
CA GLU A 78 13.51 3.11 -5.65
C GLU A 78 12.23 2.64 -6.35
N ARG A 79 12.24 2.58 -7.69
CA ARG A 79 11.12 2.04 -8.47
C ARG A 79 10.67 0.66 -8.00
N ARG A 80 11.61 -0.25 -7.74
CA ARG A 80 11.29 -1.61 -7.26
C ARG A 80 10.63 -1.56 -5.88
N PHE A 81 11.07 -0.65 -5.01
CA PHE A 81 10.46 -0.46 -3.69
C PHE A 81 9.00 -0.02 -3.81
N VAL A 82 8.71 0.94 -4.68
CA VAL A 82 7.35 1.43 -4.94
C VAL A 82 6.47 0.34 -5.57
N GLU A 83 7.00 -0.40 -6.55
CA GLU A 83 6.28 -1.52 -7.18
C GLU A 83 5.91 -2.60 -6.16
N GLU A 84 6.79 -2.88 -5.20
CA GLU A 84 6.61 -3.93 -4.18
C GLU A 84 5.69 -3.48 -3.04
N LEU A 85 5.84 -2.26 -2.53
CA LEU A 85 5.18 -1.80 -1.29
C LEU A 85 4.12 -0.71 -1.49
N ARG A 86 3.95 -0.22 -2.73
CA ARG A 86 2.99 0.85 -3.11
C ARG A 86 3.18 2.18 -2.38
N VAL A 87 4.37 2.41 -1.83
CA VAL A 87 4.78 3.65 -1.18
C VAL A 87 6.21 4.01 -1.57
N THR A 88 6.55 5.29 -1.54
CA THR A 88 7.94 5.72 -1.70
C THR A 88 8.76 5.38 -0.46
N LYS A 89 10.09 5.34 -0.59
CA LYS A 89 10.97 5.09 0.57
C LYS A 89 10.83 6.19 1.63
N ASP A 90 10.67 7.43 1.17
CA ASP A 90 10.46 8.57 2.06
C ASP A 90 9.16 8.44 2.87
N GLN A 91 8.03 8.16 2.21
CA GLN A 91 6.76 7.86 2.87
C GLN A 91 6.88 6.69 3.85
N PHE A 92 7.60 5.63 3.46
CA PHE A 92 7.84 4.48 4.31
C PHE A 92 8.60 4.85 5.60
N TYR A 93 9.66 5.66 5.52
CA TYR A 93 10.41 6.08 6.70
C TYR A 93 9.60 7.02 7.59
N GLN A 94 8.89 7.99 7.01
CA GLN A 94 8.01 8.88 7.78
C GLN A 94 6.93 8.08 8.53
N LEU A 95 6.35 7.09 7.86
CA LEU A 95 5.38 6.18 8.47
C LEU A 95 6.00 5.32 9.57
N ALA A 96 7.20 4.76 9.34
CA ALA A 96 7.92 3.98 10.33
C ALA A 96 8.25 4.81 11.59
N ASP A 97 8.74 6.04 11.41
CA ASP A 97 9.03 6.96 12.49
C ASP A 97 7.77 7.29 13.28
N TRP A 98 6.67 7.62 12.61
CA TRP A 98 5.39 7.90 13.26
C TRP A 98 4.89 6.69 14.07
N ILE A 99 4.88 5.49 13.48
CA ILE A 99 4.47 4.25 14.15
C ILE A 99 5.37 3.97 15.36
N SER A 100 6.69 4.21 15.23
CA SER A 100 7.67 3.99 16.29
C SER A 100 7.46 4.89 17.51
N VAL A 101 6.80 6.03 17.36
CA VAL A 101 6.53 6.96 18.47
C VAL A 101 5.11 6.77 19.01
N ASN A 102 4.13 6.59 18.12
CA ASN A 102 2.71 6.76 18.47
C ASN A 102 1.95 5.43 18.70
N THR A 103 2.54 4.27 18.39
CA THR A 103 1.83 2.99 18.45
C THR A 103 2.57 1.93 19.27
N SER A 104 1.88 0.82 19.58
CA SER A 104 2.46 -0.36 20.23
C SER A 104 3.30 -1.24 19.30
N MET A 105 3.24 -1.02 17.98
CA MET A 105 3.99 -1.80 17.00
C MET A 105 5.48 -1.43 17.08
N LYS A 106 6.28 -2.31 17.70
CA LYS A 106 7.74 -2.15 17.84
C LYS A 106 8.50 -3.30 17.19
N GLY A 107 9.79 -3.10 16.98
CA GLY A 107 10.73 -4.18 16.71
C GLY A 107 10.75 -5.20 17.86
N SER A 108 11.14 -6.43 17.56
CA SER A 108 11.42 -7.49 18.52
C SER A 108 12.79 -8.10 18.24
N ASN A 109 13.27 -8.98 19.13
CA ASN A 109 14.53 -9.73 18.97
C ASN A 109 14.60 -10.60 17.70
N ARG A 110 13.53 -10.69 16.91
CA ARG A 110 13.48 -11.48 15.67
C ARG A 110 13.17 -10.63 14.44
N GLN A 111 12.55 -9.47 14.60
CA GLN A 111 12.00 -8.68 13.49
C GLN A 111 11.99 -7.21 13.85
N SER A 112 12.66 -6.40 13.06
CA SER A 112 12.65 -4.95 13.12
C SER A 112 11.25 -4.39 12.83
N LEU A 113 11.01 -3.16 13.30
CA LEU A 113 9.79 -2.43 12.97
C LEU A 113 9.62 -2.29 11.45
N HIS A 114 10.71 -1.92 10.77
CA HIS A 114 10.74 -1.76 9.32
C HIS A 114 10.33 -3.04 8.60
N LEU A 115 10.90 -4.21 8.94
CA LEU A 115 10.52 -5.47 8.30
C LEU A 115 9.04 -5.78 8.51
N LYS A 116 8.53 -5.60 9.74
CA LYS A 116 7.11 -5.82 10.03
C LYS A 116 6.21 -4.91 9.18
N LEU A 117 6.59 -3.64 9.05
CA LEU A 117 5.88 -2.67 8.23
C LEU A 117 5.93 -3.04 6.74
N MET A 118 7.09 -3.47 6.23
CA MET A 118 7.24 -3.94 4.84
C MET A 118 6.33 -5.12 4.53
N ILE A 119 6.29 -6.11 5.42
CA ILE A 119 5.43 -7.28 5.26
C ILE A 119 3.96 -6.86 5.22
N PHE A 120 3.57 -5.97 6.13
CA PHE A 120 2.19 -5.48 6.18
C PHE A 120 1.82 -4.75 4.88
N LEU A 121 2.64 -3.79 4.45
CA LEU A 121 2.45 -3.04 3.21
C LEU A 121 2.44 -3.93 1.96
N TYR A 122 3.29 -4.95 1.91
CA TYR A 122 3.27 -5.93 0.84
C TYR A 122 1.95 -6.69 0.78
N VAL A 123 1.43 -7.16 1.93
CA VAL A 123 0.17 -7.89 2.00
C VAL A 123 -1.00 -7.04 1.52
N ILE A 124 -1.14 -5.81 2.04
CA ILE A 124 -2.26 -4.94 1.68
C ILE A 124 -2.10 -4.32 0.29
N GLY A 125 -0.88 -3.92 -0.09
CA GLY A 125 -0.59 -3.22 -1.33
C GLY A 125 -0.61 -4.13 -2.55
N GLN A 126 -0.35 -5.44 -2.36
CA GLN A 126 -0.46 -6.44 -3.43
C GLN A 126 -1.73 -7.29 -3.33
N GLY A 127 -2.54 -7.12 -2.28
CA GLY A 127 -3.73 -7.95 -2.04
C GLY A 127 -3.40 -9.44 -1.91
N CYS A 128 -2.23 -9.80 -1.39
CA CYS A 128 -1.76 -11.18 -1.38
C CYS A 128 -2.16 -11.95 -0.11
N THR A 129 -2.12 -13.28 -0.17
CA THR A 129 -2.42 -14.12 1.00
C THR A 129 -1.25 -14.13 2.00
N GLN A 130 -1.54 -14.37 3.28
CA GLN A 130 -0.49 -14.54 4.30
C GLN A 130 0.49 -15.67 3.97
N ARG A 131 0.05 -16.71 3.25
CA ARG A 131 0.90 -17.81 2.78
C ARG A 131 1.87 -17.35 1.68
N ALA A 132 1.41 -16.53 0.74
CA ALA A 132 2.26 -15.95 -0.29
C ALA A 132 3.33 -15.04 0.33
N ALA A 133 2.94 -14.17 1.27
CA ALA A 133 3.89 -13.33 2.01
C ALA A 133 4.89 -14.15 2.84
N ALA A 134 4.44 -15.22 3.50
CA ALA A 134 5.32 -16.14 4.24
C ALA A 134 6.43 -16.73 3.35
N HIS A 135 6.06 -17.14 2.13
CA HIS A 135 7.02 -17.65 1.15
C HIS A 135 7.95 -16.54 0.64
N HIS A 136 7.39 -15.39 0.29
CA HIS A 136 8.14 -14.24 -0.24
C HIS A 136 9.22 -13.75 0.73
N PHE A 137 8.87 -13.58 2.00
CA PHE A 137 9.79 -13.11 3.05
C PHE A 137 10.54 -14.25 3.76
N SER A 138 10.31 -15.52 3.41
CA SER A 138 10.92 -16.69 4.08
C SER A 138 10.67 -16.73 5.61
N ILE A 139 9.48 -16.34 6.05
CA ILE A 139 9.06 -16.37 7.46
C ILE A 139 7.84 -17.26 7.66
N SER A 140 7.61 -17.74 8.89
CA SER A 140 6.45 -18.58 9.16
C SER A 140 5.14 -17.81 8.98
N GLN A 141 4.09 -18.47 8.49
CA GLN A 141 2.76 -17.89 8.38
C GLN A 141 2.21 -17.42 9.74
N SER A 142 2.53 -18.14 10.82
CA SER A 142 2.20 -17.71 12.20
C SER A 142 2.89 -16.41 12.62
N SER A 143 4.04 -16.08 12.03
CA SER A 143 4.71 -14.79 12.25
C SER A 143 4.03 -13.71 11.42
N ILE A 144 3.69 -13.97 10.16
CA ILE A 144 2.89 -13.05 9.33
C ILE A 144 1.59 -12.68 10.04
N SER A 145 0.81 -13.67 10.52
CA SER A 145 -0.46 -13.43 11.20
C SER A 145 -0.31 -12.50 12.42
N ARG A 146 0.73 -12.69 13.24
CA ARG A 146 1.03 -11.81 14.38
C ARG A 146 1.41 -10.40 13.95
N ILE A 147 2.22 -10.27 12.89
CA ILE A 147 2.58 -8.97 12.31
C ILE A 147 1.32 -8.24 11.84
N MET A 148 0.45 -8.91 11.09
CA MET A 148 -0.80 -8.34 10.59
C MET A 148 -1.68 -7.84 11.72
N ALA A 149 -1.85 -8.61 12.80
CA ALA A 149 -2.64 -8.18 13.96
C ALA A 149 -2.10 -6.89 14.57
N THR A 150 -0.79 -6.85 14.87
CA THR A 150 -0.16 -5.65 15.46
C THR A 150 -0.16 -4.44 14.52
N ALA A 151 -0.05 -4.67 13.21
CA ALA A 151 -0.03 -3.61 12.22
C ALA A 151 -1.44 -3.04 11.98
N LEU A 152 -2.49 -3.86 11.98
CA LEU A 152 -3.87 -3.39 11.89
C LEU A 152 -4.25 -2.49 13.06
N GLU A 153 -3.82 -2.83 14.28
CA GLU A 153 -3.99 -1.97 15.45
C GLU A 153 -3.28 -0.62 15.27
N ALA A 154 -2.02 -0.64 14.84
CA ALA A 154 -1.25 0.59 14.57
C ALA A 154 -1.89 1.46 13.48
N PHE A 155 -2.40 0.86 12.40
CA PHE A 155 -3.07 1.59 11.32
C PHE A 155 -4.45 2.10 11.70
N ALA A 156 -5.15 1.45 12.64
CA ALA A 156 -6.36 2.01 13.22
C ALA A 156 -6.07 3.30 14.00
N ASP A 157 -4.93 3.37 14.70
CA ASP A 157 -4.50 4.59 15.39
C ASP A 157 -4.10 5.71 14.41
N ILE A 158 -3.45 5.36 13.30
CA ILE A 158 -3.20 6.30 12.18
C ILE A 158 -4.53 6.84 11.67
N HIS A 159 -5.48 5.95 11.33
CA HIS A 159 -6.78 6.35 10.80
C HIS A 159 -7.49 7.33 11.74
N ARG A 160 -7.53 7.04 13.05
CA ARG A 160 -8.13 7.93 14.05
C ARG A 160 -7.45 9.30 14.14
N THR A 161 -6.16 9.37 13.85
CA THR A 161 -5.37 10.61 13.95
C THR A 161 -5.55 11.49 12.72
N PHE A 162 -5.59 10.89 11.52
CA PHE A 162 -5.50 11.63 10.26
C PHE A 162 -6.80 11.65 9.45
N VAL A 163 -7.71 10.70 9.66
CA VAL A 163 -8.97 10.64 8.91
C VAL A 163 -10.06 11.36 9.70
N VAL A 164 -10.47 12.51 9.17
CA VAL A 164 -11.60 13.29 9.68
C VAL A 164 -12.79 13.06 8.75
N GLN A 165 -13.94 12.71 9.32
CA GLN A 165 -15.17 12.66 8.54
C GLN A 165 -15.56 14.08 8.14
N PRO A 166 -15.87 14.36 6.87
CA PRO A 166 -16.37 15.67 6.49
C PRO A 166 -17.66 15.96 7.26
N GLU A 167 -17.85 17.21 7.70
CA GLU A 167 -19.12 17.61 8.31
C GLU A 167 -20.26 17.28 7.34
N PRO A 168 -21.43 16.84 7.84
CA PRO A 168 -22.58 16.57 7.00
C PRO A 168 -23.03 17.89 6.36
N THR A 169 -22.51 18.18 5.17
CA THR A 169 -23.03 19.22 4.32
C THR A 169 -24.50 18.90 4.07
N GLU A 170 -25.40 19.77 4.54
CA GLU A 170 -26.79 19.75 4.12
C GLU A 170 -26.78 19.86 2.60
N VAL A 171 -26.92 18.74 1.90
CA VAL A 171 -27.06 18.71 0.45
C VAL A 171 -28.37 19.44 0.17
N PRO A 172 -28.38 20.61 -0.48
CA PRO A 172 -29.63 21.25 -0.83
C PRO A 172 -30.37 20.33 -1.79
N HIS A 173 -31.46 19.72 -1.32
CA HIS A 173 -32.38 18.99 -2.18
C HIS A 173 -33.14 20.01 -3.04
N GLU A 174 -32.50 20.52 -4.09
CA GLU A 174 -33.27 21.14 -5.17
C GLU A 174 -34.07 20.02 -5.84
N PRO A 175 -35.41 20.08 -5.86
CA PRO A 175 -36.19 19.12 -6.61
C PRO A 175 -35.85 19.30 -8.09
N ILE A 176 -35.35 18.22 -8.72
CA ILE A 176 -35.15 18.15 -10.17
C ILE A 176 -36.52 18.30 -10.84
N THR A 177 -36.91 19.52 -11.18
CA THR A 177 -38.03 19.77 -12.08
C THR A 177 -37.55 19.44 -13.49
N LYS A 178 -37.98 18.29 -14.01
CA LYS A 178 -37.79 17.93 -15.42
C LYS A 178 -38.56 18.93 -16.31
N PRO A 179 -38.01 19.31 -17.48
CA PRO A 179 -38.70 20.15 -18.46
C PRO A 179 -39.88 19.44 -19.11
#